data_AF-H1KJR9-F1
#
_entry.id   AF-H1KJR9-F1
#
_cell.length_a   1.000
_cell.length_b   1.000
_cell.length_c   1.000
_cell.angle_alpha   90.00
_cell.angle_beta   90.00
_cell.angle_gamma   90.00
#
_symmetry.space_group_name_H-M   'P 1'
#
loop_
_entity.id
_entity.type
_entity.pdbx_description
1 polymer ?
#
loop_
_entity_poly.entity_id
_entity_poly.type
_entity_poly.pdbx_seq_one_letter_code
_entity_poly.pdbx_strand_id
1 'polypeptide(L)'
;AAPPQNEGSRRLLAAAAEGQRLDKRLYTAIAAETGASGNSTALVGTPEQVADALLDYHDLGVRTFLIRGFDPLEDAIQYGRELLPAFKDLLARRRGTAEAA
;
A
#
# COMPACT_ATOMS: atom_id res chain seq x y z
N ALA A 1 -6.35 -2.81 26.11
CA ALA A 1 -7.55 -3.42 25.48
C ALA A 1 -7.33 -4.93 25.35
N ALA A 2 -8.40 -5.73 25.30
CA ALA A 2 -8.28 -7.16 25.01
C ALA A 2 -7.74 -7.36 23.57
N PRO A 3 -6.91 -8.40 23.31
CA PRO A 3 -6.37 -8.65 21.98
C PRO A 3 -7.50 -8.93 20.97
N PRO A 4 -7.35 -8.53 19.69
CA PRO A 4 -8.38 -8.75 18.69
C PRO A 4 -8.56 -10.25 18.45
N GLN A 5 -9.82 -10.68 18.36
CA GLN A 5 -10.16 -12.09 18.16
C GLN A 5 -9.97 -12.54 16.70
N ASN A 6 -10.00 -11.62 15.73
CA ASN A 6 -9.87 -11.96 14.32
C ASN A 6 -8.40 -12.11 13.90
N GLU A 7 -8.13 -13.10 13.05
CA GLU A 7 -6.77 -13.42 12.59
C GLU A 7 -6.12 -12.30 11.76
N GLY A 8 -6.92 -11.52 11.02
CA GLY A 8 -6.41 -10.40 10.22
C GLY A 8 -5.71 -9.35 11.09
N SER A 9 -6.39 -8.87 12.12
CA SER A 9 -5.83 -7.92 13.08
C SER A 9 -4.65 -8.50 13.86
N ARG A 10 -4.67 -9.80 14.22
CA ARG A 10 -3.52 -10.44 14.87
C ARG A 10 -2.28 -10.45 13.97
N ARG A 11 -2.43 -10.74 12.68
CA ARG A 11 -1.33 -10.69 11.69
C ARG A 11 -0.83 -9.27 11.47
N LEU A 12 -1.73 -8.28 11.42
CA LEU A 12 -1.34 -6.87 11.30
C LEU A 12 -0.55 -6.38 12.52
N LEU A 13 -0.93 -6.78 13.74
CA LEU A 13 -0.17 -6.46 14.96
C LEU A 13 1.19 -7.15 14.98
N ALA A 14 1.27 -8.42 14.56
CA ALA A 14 2.53 -9.12 14.43
C ALA A 14 3.47 -8.40 13.45
N ALA A 15 2.95 -8.03 12.28
CA ALA A 15 3.67 -7.25 11.29
C ALA A 15 4.14 -5.89 11.88
N ALA A 16 3.26 -5.16 12.57
CA ALA A 16 3.63 -3.89 13.20
C ALA A 16 4.71 -4.02 14.29
N ALA A 17 4.82 -5.18 14.95
CA ALA A 17 5.87 -5.46 15.93
C ALA A 17 7.25 -5.66 15.30
N GLU A 18 7.32 -6.00 14.00
CA GLU A 18 8.59 -6.13 13.25
C GLU A 18 9.19 -4.76 12.90
N GLY A 19 8.42 -3.68 12.97
CA GLY A 19 8.88 -2.32 12.78
C GLY A 19 7.80 -1.39 12.23
N GLN A 20 8.04 -0.08 12.28
CA GLN A 20 7.10 0.94 11.80
C GLN A 20 6.94 0.98 10.27
N ARG A 21 7.88 0.37 9.55
CA ARG A 21 7.87 0.24 8.11
C ARG A 21 8.47 -1.11 7.70
N LEU A 22 7.70 -1.92 6.96
CA LEU A 22 8.08 -3.31 6.65
C LEU A 22 8.57 -3.55 5.23
N ASP A 23 8.24 -2.66 4.30
CA ASP A 23 8.79 -2.69 2.94
C ASP A 23 9.31 -1.29 2.54
N LYS A 24 9.45 -1.01 1.23
CA LYS A 24 9.84 0.32 0.75
C LYS A 24 8.97 1.45 1.36
N ARG A 25 7.66 1.22 1.55
CA ARG A 25 6.63 2.25 1.83
C ARG A 25 5.51 1.82 2.78
N LEU A 26 5.36 0.55 3.13
CA LEU A 26 4.30 0.02 3.97
C LEU A 26 4.50 0.44 5.43
N TYR A 27 3.75 1.45 5.82
CA TYR A 27 3.71 2.01 7.15
C TYR A 27 2.69 1.26 8.01
N THR A 28 3.16 0.80 9.17
CA THR A 28 2.42 -0.10 10.08
C THR A 28 2.20 0.49 11.46
N ALA A 29 2.79 1.64 11.79
CA ALA A 29 2.66 2.24 13.12
C ALA A 29 1.20 2.55 13.50
N ILE A 30 0.33 2.82 12.51
CA ILE A 30 -1.10 3.05 12.72
C ILE A 30 -1.78 1.77 13.23
N ALA A 31 -1.34 0.59 12.81
CA ALA A 31 -1.84 -0.68 13.31
C ALA A 31 -1.44 -0.90 14.77
N ALA A 32 -0.21 -0.54 15.14
CA ALA A 32 0.24 -0.61 16.53
C ALA A 32 -0.61 0.31 17.44
N GLU A 33 -0.89 1.54 16.99
CA GLU A 33 -1.63 2.52 17.80
C GLU A 33 -3.13 2.21 17.90
N THR A 34 -3.75 1.80 16.79
CA THR A 34 -5.20 1.55 16.73
C THR A 34 -5.61 0.14 17.17
N GLY A 35 -4.65 -0.71 17.55
CA GLY A 35 -4.90 -2.12 17.85
C GLY A 35 -5.30 -2.94 16.61
N ALA A 36 -4.79 -2.55 15.43
CA ALA A 36 -5.07 -3.12 14.12
C ALA A 36 -6.57 -3.19 13.78
N SER A 37 -7.30 -2.13 14.13
CA SER A 37 -8.71 -1.97 13.78
C SER A 37 -8.87 -1.40 12.38
N GLY A 38 -9.68 -2.05 11.55
CA GLY A 38 -9.96 -1.62 10.17
C GLY A 38 -8.72 -1.60 9.27
N ASN A 39 -8.67 -0.68 8.31
CA ASN A 39 -7.51 -0.50 7.43
C ASN A 39 -6.47 0.36 8.15
N SER A 40 -5.59 -0.29 8.91
CA SER A 40 -4.63 0.36 9.81
C SER A 40 -3.19 0.33 9.27
N THR A 41 -2.99 0.14 7.97
CA THR A 41 -1.71 0.20 7.28
C THR A 41 -1.83 1.01 6.00
N ALA A 42 -0.76 1.66 5.56
CA ALA A 42 -0.77 2.47 4.33
C ALA A 42 0.59 2.43 3.62
N LEU A 43 0.60 2.58 2.29
CA LEU A 43 1.81 2.94 1.55
C LEU A 43 2.00 4.45 1.63
N VAL A 44 3.14 4.94 2.15
CA VAL A 44 3.36 6.37 2.43
C VAL A 44 4.52 6.95 1.61
N GLY A 45 4.25 7.99 0.82
CA GLY A 45 5.23 8.69 -0.01
C GLY A 45 4.57 9.64 -1.02
N THR A 46 5.34 10.15 -1.98
CA THR A 46 4.76 10.84 -3.15
C THR A 46 4.00 9.85 -4.05
N PRO A 47 3.12 10.31 -4.95
CA PRO A 47 2.40 9.45 -5.90
C PRO A 47 3.33 8.51 -6.68
N GLU A 48 4.49 9.00 -7.14
CA GLU A 48 5.48 8.22 -7.88
C GLU A 48 6.13 7.14 -6.99
N GLN A 49 6.42 7.48 -5.73
CA GLN A 49 7.01 6.55 -4.78
C GLN A 49 6.03 5.44 -4.38
N VAL A 50 4.75 5.76 -4.24
CA VAL A 50 3.70 4.77 -3.98
C VAL A 50 3.44 3.92 -5.23
N ALA A 51 3.46 4.51 -6.43
CA ALA A 51 3.35 3.79 -7.69
C ALA A 51 4.49 2.78 -7.89
N ASP A 52 5.73 3.12 -7.53
CA ASP A 52 6.87 2.18 -7.54
C ASP A 52 6.62 0.98 -6.61
N ALA A 53 6.14 1.22 -5.38
CA ALA A 53 5.80 0.14 -4.45
C ALA A 53 4.66 -0.74 -4.99
N LEU A 54 3.61 -0.15 -5.59
CA LEU A 54 2.53 -0.91 -6.24
C LEU A 54 3.05 -1.76 -7.40
N LEU A 55 4.07 -1.31 -8.13
CA LEU A 55 4.68 -2.08 -9.20
C LEU A 55 5.40 -3.32 -8.65
N ASP A 56 6.06 -3.23 -7.50
CA ASP A 56 6.66 -4.42 -6.86
C ASP A 56 5.59 -5.47 -6.54
N TYR A 57 4.44 -5.07 -5.96
CA TYR A 57 3.32 -5.98 -5.71
C TYR A 57 2.76 -6.57 -7.02
N HIS A 58 2.69 -5.76 -8.08
CA HIS A 58 2.27 -6.23 -9.40
C HIS A 58 3.23 -7.28 -9.97
N ASP A 59 4.54 -7.08 -9.83
CA ASP A 59 5.59 -8.01 -10.26
C ASP A 59 5.54 -9.32 -9.45
N LEU A 60 5.07 -9.28 -8.20
CA LEU A 60 4.74 -10.47 -7.39
C LEU A 60 3.43 -11.17 -7.80
N GLY A 61 2.70 -10.64 -8.78
CA GLY A 61 1.46 -11.21 -9.31
C GLY A 61 0.17 -10.59 -8.78
N VAL A 62 0.22 -9.58 -7.91
CA VAL A 62 -0.98 -8.88 -7.43
C VAL A 62 -1.59 -8.06 -8.57
N ARG A 63 -2.87 -8.28 -8.87
CA ARG A 63 -3.58 -7.58 -9.97
C ARG A 63 -4.71 -6.68 -9.53
N THR A 64 -5.18 -6.84 -8.30
CA THR A 64 -6.28 -6.06 -7.76
C THR A 64 -5.82 -5.39 -6.48
N PHE A 65 -5.97 -4.07 -6.44
CA PHE A 65 -5.60 -3.24 -5.31
C PHE A 65 -6.85 -2.60 -4.72
N LEU A 66 -7.04 -2.77 -3.41
CA LEU A 66 -8.00 -2.00 -2.63
C LEU A 66 -7.22 -0.90 -1.91
N ILE A 67 -7.40 0.35 -2.33
CA ILE A 67 -6.74 1.50 -1.73
C ILE A 67 -7.80 2.38 -1.07
N ARG A 68 -7.59 2.71 0.21
CA ARG A 68 -8.44 3.60 0.98
C ARG A 68 -7.55 4.49 1.84
N GLY A 69 -7.60 5.80 1.65
CA GLY A 69 -6.94 6.74 2.54
C GLY A 69 -7.80 7.12 3.74
N PHE A 70 -7.47 8.26 4.36
CA PHE A 70 -8.12 8.77 5.57
C PHE A 70 -9.23 9.79 5.28
N ASP A 71 -9.15 10.50 4.15
CA ASP A 71 -10.18 11.40 3.64
C ASP A 71 -10.68 10.84 2.29
N PRO A 72 -11.72 9.97 2.28
CA PRO A 72 -12.02 9.16 1.11
C PRO A 72 -12.29 9.93 -0.18
N LEU A 73 -12.88 11.12 -0.10
CA LEU A 73 -13.20 11.91 -1.29
C LEU A 73 -11.95 12.56 -1.87
N GLU A 74 -11.20 13.29 -1.03
CA GLU A 74 -9.98 13.98 -1.46
C GLU A 74 -8.90 12.98 -1.90
N ASP A 75 -8.76 11.87 -1.16
CA ASP A 75 -7.85 10.78 -1.51
C ASP A 75 -8.20 10.17 -2.87
N ALA A 76 -9.49 9.90 -3.14
CA ALA A 76 -9.90 9.35 -4.43
C ALA A 76 -9.61 10.32 -5.59
N ILE A 77 -9.81 11.63 -5.37
CA ILE A 77 -9.47 12.66 -6.36
C ILE A 77 -7.97 12.68 -6.60
N GLN A 78 -7.15 12.68 -5.55
CA GLN A 78 -5.69 12.67 -5.66
C GLN A 78 -5.19 11.40 -6.35
N TYR A 79 -5.72 10.23 -5.99
CA TYR A 79 -5.34 8.97 -6.63
C TYR A 79 -5.64 9.00 -8.14
N GLY A 80 -6.81 9.52 -8.51
CA GLY A 80 -7.19 9.67 -9.92
C GLY A 80 -6.30 10.63 -10.69
N ARG A 81 -5.89 11.74 -10.06
CA ARG A 81 -5.08 12.80 -10.71
C ARG A 81 -3.60 12.47 -10.78
N GLU A 82 -3.05 11.81 -9.78
CA GLU A 82 -1.59 11.71 -9.60
C GLU A 82 -1.10 10.26 -9.54
N LEU A 83 -1.68 9.44 -8.65
CA LEU A 83 -1.18 8.07 -8.41
C LEU A 83 -1.44 7.12 -9.60
N LEU A 84 -2.67 7.08 -10.11
CA LEU A 84 -3.05 6.17 -11.19
C LEU A 84 -2.30 6.47 -12.49
N PRO A 85 -2.12 7.74 -12.92
CA PRO A 85 -1.25 8.05 -14.05
C PRO A 85 0.20 7.59 -13.83
N ALA A 86 0.80 7.91 -12.67
CA ALA A 86 2.18 7.53 -12.37
C ALA A 86 2.38 5.99 -12.43
N PHE A 87 1.44 5.23 -11.88
CA PHE A 87 1.49 3.76 -11.94
C PHE A 87 1.35 3.22 -13.36
N LYS A 88 0.44 3.77 -14.17
CA LYS A 88 0.27 3.37 -15.58
C LYS A 88 1.52 3.64 -16.40
N ASP A 89 2.16 4.79 -16.20
CA ASP A 89 3.40 5.15 -16.88
C ASP A 89 4.54 4.19 -16.53
N LEU A 90 4.71 3.87 -15.25
CA LEU A 90 5.69 2.88 -14.81
C LEU A 90 5.41 1.48 -15.38
N LEU A 91 4.15 1.06 -15.37
CA LEU A 91 3.75 -0.23 -15.93
C LEU A 91 4.02 -0.32 -17.44
N ALA A 92 3.74 0.75 -18.19
CA ALA A 92 4.03 0.82 -19.62
C ALA A 92 5.52 0.72 -19.91
N ARG A 93 6.35 1.47 -19.16
CA ARG A 93 7.82 1.39 -19.26
C ARG A 93 8.33 -0.03 -18.96
N ARG A 94 7.81 -0.66 -17.91
CA ARG A 94 8.19 -2.02 -17.49
C ARG A 94 7.90 -3.06 -18.58
N ARG A 95 6.73 -2.97 -19.22
CA ARG A 95 6.35 -3.85 -20.33
C ARG A 95 7.24 -3.65 -21.56
N GLY A 96 7.52 -2.40 -21.94
CA GLY A 96 8.43 -2.11 -23.05
C GLY A 96 9.84 -2.66 -22.83
N THR A 97 10.36 -2.59 -21.60
CA THR A 97 11.65 -3.20 -21.25
C THR A 97 11.61 -4.72 -21.33
N ALA A 98 10.50 -5.36 -20.92
CA ALA A 98 10.34 -6.81 -20.98
C ALA A 98 10.19 -7.34 -22.42
N GLU A 99 9.58 -6.56 -23.32
CA GLU A 99 9.47 -6.90 -24.74
C GLU A 99 10.78 -6.69 -25.51
N ALA A 100 11.64 -5.79 -25.05
CA ALA A 100 12.93 -5.49 -25.67
C ALA A 100 14.08 -6.42 -25.21
N ALA A 101 13.87 -7.21 -24.16
CA ALA A 101 14.85 -8.15 -23.58
C ALA A 101 14.66 -9.57 -24.12
#